data_AF-A0A7C9W0U4-F1
#
_entry.id   AF-A0A7C9W0U4-F1
#
_cell.length_a   1.000
_cell.length_b   1.000
_cell.length_c   1.000
_cell.angle_alpha   90.00
_cell.angle_beta   90.00
_cell.angle_gamma   90.00
#
_symmetry.space_group_name_H-M   'P 1'
#
loop_
_entity.id
_entity.type
_entity.pdbx_description
1 polymer ?
#
loop_
_entity_poly.entity_id
_entity_poly.type
_entity_poly.pdbx_seq_one_letter_code
_entity_poly.pdbx_strand_id
1 'polypeptide(L)'
;MTLDDMSLQQVRVTALEKLDNAVCTALADIEPDEARRGLHEALADCATADATVPHQILACVEAADEHLGYSERMEARTLLTVAHRMLAGLRRPVVVPSPALPGDVTLRG
;
A
#
# COMPACT_ATOMS: atom_id res chain seq x y z
N MET A 1 -19.51 16.11 5.45
CA MET A 1 -18.69 15.16 6.20
C MET A 1 -18.90 15.42 7.67
N THR A 2 -19.43 14.45 8.38
CA THR A 2 -19.54 14.48 9.85
C THR A 2 -18.23 13.99 10.47
N LEU A 3 -18.03 14.18 11.78
CA LEU A 3 -16.86 13.65 12.49
C LEU A 3 -16.74 12.12 12.33
N ASP A 4 -17.88 11.42 12.27
CA ASP A 4 -17.95 9.97 12.08
C ASP A 4 -17.42 9.54 10.70
N ASP A 5 -17.72 10.31 9.63
CA ASP A 5 -17.18 10.04 8.29
C ASP A 5 -15.66 10.16 8.26
N MET A 6 -15.11 11.17 8.95
CA MET A 6 -13.66 11.38 9.03
C MET A 6 -12.97 10.28 9.82
N SER A 7 -13.58 9.82 10.92
CA SER A 7 -13.08 8.68 11.68
C SER A 7 -13.05 7.39 10.85
N LEU A 8 -14.12 7.11 10.09
CA LEU A 8 -14.16 5.94 9.20
C LEU A 8 -13.13 6.03 8.08
N GLN A 9 -12.95 7.21 7.48
CA GLN A 9 -11.92 7.42 6.48
C GLN A 9 -10.52 7.19 7.06
N GLN A 10 -10.26 7.64 8.29
CA GLN A 10 -8.99 7.40 8.96
C GLN A 10 -8.74 5.91 9.22
N VAL A 11 -9.76 5.16 9.65
CA VAL A 11 -9.65 3.69 9.84
C VAL A 11 -9.28 2.99 8.53
N ARG A 12 -9.92 3.37 7.42
CA ARG A 12 -9.60 2.81 6.09
C ARG A 12 -8.17 3.12 5.65
N VAL A 13 -7.71 4.36 5.84
CA VAL A 13 -6.33 4.76 5.53
C VAL A 13 -5.34 3.96 6.38
N THR A 14 -5.58 3.86 7.68
CA THR A 14 -4.72 3.09 8.58
C THR A 14 -4.68 1.60 8.22
N ALA A 15 -5.78 1.01 7.74
CA ALA A 15 -5.78 -0.37 7.26
C ALA A 15 -4.90 -0.55 6.00
N LEU A 16 -5.02 0.34 5.02
CA LEU A 16 -4.12 0.34 3.85
C LEU A 16 -2.66 0.56 4.25
N GLU A 17 -2.42 1.34 5.30
CA GLU A 17 -1.06 1.55 5.79
C GLU A 17 -0.46 0.30 6.42
N LYS A 18 -1.27 -0.45 7.18
CA LYS A 18 -0.88 -1.75 7.73
C LYS A 18 -0.56 -2.75 6.63
N LEU A 19 -1.33 -2.77 5.55
CA LEU A 19 -1.05 -3.64 4.39
C LEU A 19 0.32 -3.33 3.76
N ASP A 20 0.64 -2.06 3.51
CA ASP A 20 1.95 -1.70 2.98
C ASP A 20 3.10 -2.02 3.94
N ASN A 21 2.88 -1.84 5.25
CA ASN A 21 3.85 -2.24 6.26
C ASN A 21 4.08 -3.75 6.27
N ALA A 22 3.02 -4.57 6.18
CA ALA A 22 3.14 -6.02 6.08
C ALA A 22 3.91 -6.44 4.83
N VAL A 23 3.65 -5.81 3.69
CA VAL A 23 4.41 -6.03 2.44
C VAL A 23 5.89 -5.65 2.63
N CYS A 24 6.19 -4.52 3.27
CA CYS A 24 7.56 -4.10 3.56
C CYS A 24 8.28 -5.09 4.50
N THR A 25 7.62 -5.56 5.55
CA THR A 25 8.15 -6.57 6.47
C THR A 25 8.45 -7.87 5.72
N ALA A 26 7.50 -8.35 4.91
CA ALA A 26 7.69 -9.55 4.09
C ALA A 26 8.84 -9.40 3.07
N LEU A 27 9.10 -8.18 2.56
CA LEU A 27 10.25 -7.89 1.69
C LEU A 27 11.58 -7.81 2.45
N ALA A 28 11.56 -7.50 3.74
CA ALA A 28 12.75 -7.34 4.58
C ALA A 28 13.24 -8.66 5.18
N ASP A 29 12.32 -9.52 5.60
CA ASP A 29 12.62 -10.75 6.36
C ASP A 29 11.76 -11.91 5.86
N ILE A 30 12.25 -12.63 4.85
CA ILE A 30 11.50 -13.71 4.16
C ILE A 30 11.58 -15.02 4.97
N GLU A 31 11.16 -14.97 6.24
CA GLU A 31 10.63 -16.16 6.89
C GLU A 31 9.22 -16.39 6.31
N PRO A 32 9.00 -17.47 5.52
CA PRO A 32 7.77 -17.57 4.73
C PRO A 32 6.50 -17.62 5.57
N ASP A 33 6.49 -18.32 6.70
CA ASP A 33 5.25 -18.50 7.47
C ASP A 33 4.82 -17.21 8.18
N GLU A 34 5.77 -16.45 8.72
CA GLU A 34 5.56 -15.15 9.33
C GLU A 34 5.13 -14.10 8.29
N ALA A 35 5.77 -14.09 7.13
CA ALA A 35 5.37 -13.21 6.03
C ALA A 35 3.93 -13.48 5.60
N ARG A 36 3.55 -14.75 5.39
CA ARG A 36 2.18 -15.15 5.02
C ARG A 36 1.16 -14.74 6.08
N ARG A 37 1.45 -15.02 7.35
CA ARG A 37 0.61 -14.61 8.48
C ARG A 37 0.39 -13.10 8.49
N GLY A 38 1.46 -12.30 8.40
CA GLY A 38 1.38 -10.85 8.40
C GLY A 38 0.58 -10.28 7.23
N LEU A 39 0.73 -10.86 6.04
CA LEU A 39 -0.04 -10.46 4.85
C LEU A 39 -1.53 -10.79 5.01
N HIS A 40 -1.88 -11.98 5.51
CA HIS A 40 -3.27 -12.38 5.76
C HIS A 40 -3.93 -11.49 6.81
N GLU A 41 -3.24 -11.21 7.93
CA GLU A 41 -3.74 -10.31 8.97
C GLU A 41 -4.01 -8.91 8.42
N ALA A 42 -3.09 -8.37 7.62
CA ALA A 42 -3.26 -7.03 7.06
C ALA A 42 -4.40 -6.95 6.01
N LEU A 43 -4.62 -8.01 5.23
CA LEU A 43 -5.76 -8.12 4.32
C LEU A 43 -7.09 -8.22 5.09
N ALA A 44 -7.12 -8.99 6.18
CA ALA A 44 -8.29 -9.08 7.05
C ALA A 44 -8.62 -7.74 7.73
N ASP A 45 -7.60 -6.98 8.14
CA ASP A 45 -7.74 -5.62 8.65
C ASP A 45 -8.34 -4.68 7.59
N CYS A 46 -7.91 -4.79 6.32
CA CYS A 46 -8.51 -4.03 5.22
C CYS A 46 -9.98 -4.38 5.00
N ALA A 47 -10.33 -5.67 5.02
CA ALA A 47 -11.71 -6.12 4.89
C ALA A 47 -12.58 -5.63 6.05
N THR A 48 -12.07 -5.72 7.28
CA THR A 48 -12.78 -5.26 8.50
C THR A 48 -12.99 -3.75 8.50
N ALA A 49 -12.02 -2.99 7.98
CA ALA A 49 -12.11 -1.54 7.84
C ALA A 49 -12.97 -1.08 6.65
N ASP A 50 -13.49 -2.00 5.82
CA ASP A 50 -14.12 -1.69 4.53
C ASP A 50 -13.21 -0.79 3.67
N ALA A 51 -11.91 -1.09 3.70
CA ALA A 51 -10.89 -0.40 2.93
C ALA A 51 -10.80 -1.05 1.55
N THR A 52 -11.08 -0.28 0.50
CA THR A 52 -10.97 -0.78 -0.88
C THR A 52 -9.52 -0.94 -1.26
N VAL A 53 -9.05 -2.19 -1.35
CA VAL A 53 -7.74 -2.53 -1.94
C VAL A 53 -7.94 -2.76 -3.43
N PRO A 54 -7.22 -2.06 -4.32
CA PRO A 54 -7.27 -2.32 -5.76
C PRO A 54 -6.97 -3.79 -6.09
N HIS A 55 -7.75 -4.37 -7.01
CA HIS A 55 -7.67 -5.78 -7.37
C HIS A 55 -6.26 -6.21 -7.82
N GLN A 56 -5.51 -5.33 -8.48
CA GLN A 56 -4.15 -5.63 -8.91
C GLN A 56 -3.18 -5.80 -7.72
N ILE A 57 -3.39 -5.06 -6.64
CA ILE A 57 -2.60 -5.18 -5.40
C ILE A 57 -2.96 -6.49 -4.70
N LEU A 58 -4.25 -6.77 -4.56
CA LEU A 58 -4.73 -8.04 -4.01
C LEU A 58 -4.13 -9.24 -4.76
N ALA A 59 -4.23 -9.24 -6.09
CA ALA A 59 -3.69 -10.33 -6.92
C ALA A 59 -2.17 -10.51 -6.74
N CYS A 60 -1.41 -9.43 -6.61
CA CYS A 60 0.04 -9.54 -6.35
C CYS A 60 0.32 -10.12 -4.96
N VAL A 61 -0.43 -9.71 -3.93
CA VAL A 61 -0.23 -10.20 -2.56
C VAL A 61 -0.66 -11.67 -2.43
N GLU A 62 -1.78 -12.06 -3.03
CA GLU A 62 -2.28 -13.45 -3.04
C GLU A 62 -1.33 -14.38 -3.80
N ALA A 63 -0.86 -13.97 -4.98
CA ALA A 63 0.12 -14.75 -5.73
C ALA A 63 1.45 -14.85 -4.95
N ALA A 64 1.88 -13.79 -4.26
CA ALA A 64 3.07 -13.85 -3.42
C ALA A 64 2.91 -14.82 -2.24
N ASP A 65 1.75 -14.84 -1.58
CA ASP A 65 1.43 -15.81 -0.52
C ASP A 65 1.53 -17.25 -1.00
N GLU A 66 1.02 -17.54 -2.21
CA GLU A 66 1.15 -18.85 -2.83
C GLU A 66 2.62 -19.25 -3.05
N HIS A 67 3.43 -18.35 -3.64
CA HIS A 67 4.87 -18.58 -3.84
C HIS A 67 5.64 -18.75 -2.53
N LEU A 68 5.27 -18.03 -1.46
CA LEU A 68 5.85 -18.22 -0.13
C LEU A 68 5.57 -19.64 0.39
N GLY A 69 4.36 -20.17 0.16
CA GLY A 69 3.98 -21.55 0.50
C GLY A 69 4.83 -22.63 -0.18
N TYR A 70 5.34 -22.34 -1.38
CA TYR A 70 6.25 -23.23 -2.12
C TYR A 70 7.73 -22.91 -1.94
N SER A 71 8.09 -21.97 -1.05
CA SER A 71 9.47 -21.48 -0.88
C SER A 71 10.10 -20.84 -2.13
N GLU A 72 9.27 -20.36 -3.06
CA GLU A 72 9.65 -19.65 -4.30
C GLU A 72 9.91 -18.17 -3.98
N ARG A 73 11.01 -17.93 -3.25
CA ARG A 73 11.29 -16.62 -2.62
C ARG A 73 11.47 -15.49 -3.63
N MET A 74 12.02 -15.75 -4.81
CA MET A 74 12.31 -14.71 -5.81
C MET A 74 11.03 -14.22 -6.50
N GLU A 75 10.13 -15.14 -6.78
CA GLU A 75 8.81 -14.93 -7.35
C GLU A 75 7.94 -14.15 -6.36
N ALA A 76 7.87 -14.62 -5.11
CA ALA A 76 7.19 -13.90 -4.02
C ALA A 76 7.73 -12.48 -3.85
N ARG A 77 9.05 -12.31 -3.78
CA ARG A 77 9.69 -10.98 -3.66
C ARG A 77 9.35 -10.07 -4.84
N THR A 78 9.30 -10.60 -6.05
CA THR A 78 8.97 -9.83 -7.25
C THR A 78 7.55 -9.28 -7.17
N LEU A 79 6.59 -10.13 -6.80
CA LEU A 79 5.19 -9.74 -6.65
C LEU A 79 4.98 -8.75 -5.50
N LEU A 80 5.61 -8.98 -4.34
CA LEU A 80 5.57 -8.05 -3.21
C LEU A 80 6.19 -6.69 -3.56
N THR A 81 7.25 -6.67 -4.37
CA THR A 81 7.85 -5.41 -4.84
C THR A 81 6.89 -4.63 -5.73
N VAL A 82 6.15 -5.31 -6.61
CA VAL A 82 5.10 -4.69 -7.44
C VAL A 82 3.98 -4.16 -6.55
N ALA A 83 3.47 -4.98 -5.62
CA ALA A 83 2.43 -4.58 -4.68
C ALA A 83 2.81 -3.33 -3.87
N HIS A 84 4.02 -3.32 -3.30
CA HIS A 84 4.55 -2.16 -2.56
C HIS A 84 4.55 -0.89 -3.41
N ARG A 85 5.02 -0.97 -4.66
CA ARG A 85 5.05 0.20 -5.55
C ARG A 85 3.66 0.73 -5.85
N MET A 86 2.67 -0.15 -6.00
CA MET A 86 1.28 0.26 -6.23
C MET A 86 0.66 0.88 -4.97
N LEU A 87 0.90 0.30 -3.79
CA LEU A 87 0.46 0.84 -2.49
C LEU A 87 1.06 2.22 -2.23
N ALA A 88 2.35 2.41 -2.49
CA ALA A 88 3.02 3.71 -2.41
C ALA A 88 2.38 4.75 -3.35
N GLY A 89 1.87 4.31 -4.51
CA GLY A 89 1.13 5.16 -5.45
C GLY A 89 -0.22 5.62 -4.90
N LEU A 90 -0.93 4.79 -4.13
CA LEU A 90 -2.22 5.16 -3.52
C LEU A 90 -2.07 6.23 -2.44
N ARG A 91 -0.95 6.22 -1.72
CA ARG A 91 -0.69 7.18 -0.63
C ARG A 91 -0.32 8.57 -1.10
N ARG A 92 0.02 8.76 -2.38
CA ARG A 92 0.57 10.03 -2.87
C ARG A 92 -0.50 10.85 -3.59
N PRO A 93 -1.12 11.86 -2.95
CA PRO A 93 -1.60 12.99 -3.71
C PRO A 93 -0.36 13.69 -4.28
N VAL A 94 -0.07 13.45 -5.55
CA VAL A 94 0.91 14.28 -6.26
C VAL A 94 0.28 15.66 -6.39
N VAL A 95 0.54 16.53 -5.43
CA VAL A 95 0.33 17.97 -5.62
C VAL A 95 1.41 18.40 -6.60
N VAL A 96 1.10 18.33 -7.89
CA VAL A 96 1.88 19.02 -8.91
C VAL A 96 1.61 20.51 -8.67
N PRO A 97 2.61 21.34 -8.33
CA PRO A 97 2.41 22.78 -8.33
C PRO A 97 1.93 23.17 -9.72
N SER A 98 0.85 23.96 -9.80
CA SER A 98 0.40 24.51 -11.08
C SER A 98 1.60 25.13 -11.80
N PRO A 99 1.77 24.88 -13.12
CA PRO A 99 2.84 25.52 -13.86
C PRO A 99 2.72 27.04 -13.68
N ALA A 100 3.83 27.68 -13.32
CA ALA A 100 3.89 29.13 -13.17
C ALA A 100 3.36 29.79 -14.44
N LEU A 101 2.44 30.74 -14.28
CA LEU A 101 1.92 31.50 -15.40
C LEU A 101 2.96 32.54 -15.82
N PRO A 102 3.00 32.94 -17.10
CA PRO A 102 3.82 34.05 -17.55
C PRO A 102 3.49 35.32 -16.72
N GLY A 103 4.37 35.71 -15.81
CA GLY A 103 4.17 36.86 -14.92
C GLY A 103 4.47 36.60 -13.44
N ASP A 104 4.61 35.34 -13.01
CA ASP A 104 4.79 34.98 -11.59
C ASP A 104 6.18 35.30 -11.00
N VAL A 105 7.11 35.83 -11.81
CA VAL A 105 8.45 36.19 -11.35
C VAL A 105 8.52 37.68 -11.04
N THR A 106 8.27 38.06 -9.77
CA THR A 106 8.62 39.39 -9.29
C THR A 106 10.09 39.41 -8.86
N LEU A 107 10.96 39.97 -9.70
CA LEU A 107 12.31 40.34 -9.27
C LEU A 107 12.20 41.58 -8.36
N ARG A 108 12.37 41.40 -7.05
CA ARG A 108 12.53 42.54 -6.14
C ARG A 108 13.91 43.16 -6.36
N GLY A 109 13.92 44.36 -6.93
CA GLY A 109 15.05 45.30 -6.86
C GLY A 109 14.98 46.14 -5.59
#